data_AF-A0A8J2LFX3-F1
#
_entry.id   AF-A0A8J2LFX3-F1
#
_cell.length_a   1.000
_cell.length_b   1.000
_cell.length_c   1.000
_cell.angle_alpha   90.00
_cell.angle_beta   90.00
_cell.angle_gamma   90.00
#
_symmetry.space_group_name_H-M   'P 1'
#
loop_
_entity.id
_entity.type
_entity.pdbx_description
1 polymer ?
#
loop_
_entity_poly.entity_id
_entity_poly.type
_entity_poly.pdbx_seq_one_letter_code
_entity_poly.pdbx_strand_id
1 'polypeptide(L)'
;RRLETMNIAVNENPSLELTEERGILLKIVIAGAFYPNYFVRNRPKKNEYEKEISKELIGRNPATTVVFQGFSADQPGHLYAHHITSQFEYGNV
;
A
#
# COMPACT_ATOMS: atom_id res chain seq x y z
N ARG A 1 24.60 -14.70 4.90
CA ARG A 1 24.60 -14.87 6.38
C ARG A 1 23.37 -14.32 7.11
N ARG A 2 22.71 -13.22 6.72
CA ARG A 2 21.49 -12.75 7.44
C ARG A 2 20.25 -13.63 7.23
N LEU A 3 20.11 -14.26 6.08
CA LEU A 3 18.93 -15.07 5.72
C LEU A 3 18.90 -16.44 6.42
N GLU A 4 20.06 -17.07 6.61
CA GLU A 4 20.21 -18.36 7.29
C GLU A 4 19.80 -18.28 8.76
N THR A 5 20.03 -17.13 9.42
CA THR A 5 19.64 -16.92 10.82
C THR A 5 18.13 -16.87 11.03
N MET A 6 17.36 -16.63 9.95
CA MET A 6 15.89 -16.58 9.98
C MET A 6 15.23 -17.87 9.48
N ASN A 7 16.01 -18.94 9.26
CA ASN A 7 15.53 -20.22 8.71
C ASN A 7 14.80 -20.07 7.36
N ILE A 8 15.17 -19.07 6.57
CA ILE A 8 14.63 -18.84 5.23
C ILE A 8 15.64 -19.39 4.23
N ALA A 9 15.36 -20.59 3.72
CA ALA A 9 16.12 -21.17 2.62
C ALA A 9 15.68 -20.51 1.30
N VAL A 10 16.65 -20.08 0.50
CA VAL A 10 16.39 -19.61 -0.87
C VAL A 10 16.08 -20.85 -1.71
N ASN A 11 14.86 -20.93 -2.24
CA ASN A 11 14.51 -21.98 -3.18
C ASN A 11 15.17 -21.67 -4.53
N GLU A 12 16.14 -22.49 -4.94
CA GLU A 12 16.90 -22.31 -6.19
C GLU A 12 16.02 -22.48 -7.45
N ASN A 13 14.86 -23.11 -7.30
CA ASN A 13 13.84 -23.19 -8.33
C ASN A 13 12.62 -22.36 -7.91
N PRO A 14 12.43 -21.13 -8.41
CA PRO A 14 11.15 -20.45 -8.27
C PRO A 14 10.16 -21.14 -9.20
N SER A 15 9.73 -22.36 -8.87
CA SER A 15 8.60 -23.01 -9.53
C SER A 15 7.30 -22.36 -9.03
N LEU A 16 7.19 -21.07 -9.24
CA LEU A 16 5.94 -20.31 -9.23
C LEU A 16 5.60 -20.02 -10.70
N GLU A 17 5.60 -21.05 -11.54
CA GLU A 17 4.77 -20.97 -12.74
C GLU A 17 3.33 -20.87 -12.24
N LEU A 18 2.78 -19.68 -12.35
CA LEU A 18 1.37 -19.40 -12.13
C LEU A 18 0.62 -20.06 -13.27
N THR A 19 0.37 -21.37 -13.12
CA THR A 19 -0.63 -22.04 -13.93
C THR A 19 -1.94 -21.28 -13.82
N GLU A 20 -2.76 -21.32 -14.86
CA GLU A 20 -4.02 -20.57 -14.93
C GLU A 20 -4.91 -20.84 -13.70
N GLU A 21 -4.95 -22.11 -13.28
CA GLU A 21 -5.65 -22.57 -12.06
C GLU A 21 -5.10 -21.91 -10.78
N ARG A 22 -3.76 -21.83 -10.63
CA ARG A 22 -3.12 -21.17 -9.48
C ARG A 22 -3.36 -19.66 -9.50
N GLY A 23 -3.42 -19.05 -10.68
CA GLY A 23 -3.77 -17.64 -10.84
C GLY A 23 -5.20 -17.33 -10.42
N ILE A 24 -6.16 -18.18 -10.79
CA ILE A 24 -7.56 -18.07 -10.34
C ILE A 24 -7.65 -18.26 -8.83
N LEU A 25 -6.99 -19.28 -8.29
CA LEU A 25 -7.01 -19.57 -6.86
C LEU A 25 -6.39 -18.43 -6.05
N LEU A 26 -5.31 -17.83 -6.53
CA LEU A 26 -4.70 -16.64 -5.91
C LEU A 26 -5.65 -15.44 -5.92
N LYS A 27 -6.34 -15.18 -7.04
CA LYS A 27 -7.37 -14.13 -7.12
C LYS A 27 -8.51 -14.35 -6.13
N ILE A 28 -8.95 -15.60 -5.98
CA ILE A 28 -9.99 -15.98 -5.00
C ILE A 28 -9.48 -15.81 -3.57
N VAL A 29 -8.25 -16.24 -3.27
CA VAL A 29 -7.65 -16.08 -1.93
C VAL A 29 -7.47 -14.61 -1.59
N ILE A 30 -7.03 -13.78 -2.53
CA ILE A 30 -6.95 -12.33 -2.36
C ILE A 30 -8.36 -11.77 -2.11
N ALA A 31 -9.31 -12.02 -3.00
CA ALA A 31 -10.69 -11.54 -2.85
C ALA A 31 -11.33 -12.00 -1.53
N GLY A 32 -11.13 -13.25 -1.13
CA GLY A 32 -11.65 -13.85 0.10
C GLY A 32 -10.95 -13.34 1.36
N ALA A 33 -9.63 -13.16 1.34
CA ALA A 33 -8.88 -12.55 2.44
C ALA A 33 -9.31 -11.09 2.67
N PHE A 34 -9.75 -10.40 1.61
CA PHE A 34 -10.24 -9.03 1.66
C PHE A 34 -11.77 -8.92 1.85
N TYR A 35 -12.54 -10.01 1.81
CA TYR A 35 -14.00 -10.00 2.01
C TYR A 35 -14.33 -10.55 3.40
N PRO A 36 -14.44 -9.68 4.44
CA PRO A 36 -15.49 -8.66 4.59
C PRO A 36 -14.96 -7.22 4.80
N ASN A 37 -13.64 -7.02 4.72
CA ASN A 37 -12.99 -5.77 5.11
C ASN A 37 -12.85 -4.74 3.97
N TYR A 38 -13.13 -5.10 2.71
CA TYR A 38 -13.02 -4.17 1.58
C TYR A 38 -14.15 -3.12 1.55
N PHE A 39 -15.31 -3.40 2.16
CA PHE A 39 -16.50 -2.53 2.08
C PHE A 39 -17.13 -2.12 3.42
N VAL A 40 -16.60 -2.57 4.56
CA VAL A 40 -17.20 -2.27 5.86
C VAL A 40 -16.19 -1.60 6.80
N ARG A 41 -15.55 -0.53 6.32
CA ARG A 41 -15.37 0.58 7.25
C ARG A 41 -16.76 1.20 7.35
N ASN A 42 -17.39 1.14 8.52
CA ASN A 42 -18.55 1.98 8.84
C ASN A 42 -18.10 3.42 8.59
N ARG A 43 -18.24 3.90 7.35
CA ARG A 43 -17.87 5.27 7.05
C ARG A 43 -18.94 6.09 7.78
N PRO A 44 -18.54 7.06 8.62
CA PRO A 44 -19.50 8.09 9.04
C PRO A 44 -20.16 8.66 7.78
N LYS A 45 -21.38 9.20 7.90
CA LYS A 45 -22.21 9.66 6.77
C LYS A 45 -21.32 10.21 5.66
N LYS A 46 -21.49 9.79 4.39
CA LYS A 46 -20.60 10.13 3.27
C LYS A 46 -19.98 11.55 3.33
N ASN A 47 -20.79 12.54 3.67
CA ASN A 47 -20.40 13.94 3.83
C ASN A 47 -19.41 14.20 4.99
N GLU A 48 -19.57 13.53 6.14
CA GLU A 48 -18.64 13.57 7.27
C GLU A 48 -17.29 12.96 6.89
N TYR A 49 -17.29 11.82 6.20
CA TYR A 49 -16.07 11.17 5.73
C TYR A 49 -15.30 12.03 4.72
N GLU A 50 -15.98 12.62 3.73
CA GLU A 50 -15.36 13.55 2.77
C GLU A 50 -14.80 14.80 3.47
N LYS A 51 -15.51 15.32 4.48
CA LYS A 51 -15.05 16.45 5.30
C LYS A 51 -13.84 16.11 6.17
N GLU A 52 -13.78 14.91 6.72
CA GLU A 52 -12.64 14.45 7.52
C GLU A 52 -11.39 14.25 6.67
N ILE A 53 -11.53 13.61 5.49
CA ILE A 53 -10.40 13.43 4.56
C ILE A 53 -9.88 14.77 4.06
N SER A 54 -10.77 15.66 3.64
CA SER A 54 -10.36 17.00 3.18
C SER A 54 -9.67 17.79 4.29
N LYS A 55 -10.06 17.62 5.55
CA LYS A 55 -9.36 18.21 6.70
C LYS A 55 -7.99 17.58 6.92
N GLU A 56 -7.87 16.26 6.85
CA GLU A 56 -6.60 15.53 7.02
C GLU A 56 -5.59 15.86 5.93
N LEU A 57 -6.07 16.03 4.69
CA LEU A 57 -5.24 16.36 3.53
C LEU A 57 -5.07 17.87 3.31
N ILE A 58 -5.54 18.71 4.23
CA ILE A 58 -5.44 20.18 4.14
C ILE A 58 -5.98 20.68 2.78
N GLY A 59 -7.14 20.17 2.38
CA GLY A 59 -7.80 20.51 1.12
C GLY A 59 -7.15 19.95 -0.15
N ARG A 60 -6.11 19.11 -0.03
CA ARG A 60 -5.51 18.44 -1.19
C ARG A 60 -6.34 17.24 -1.64
N ASN A 61 -6.23 16.90 -2.92
CA ASN A 61 -7.02 15.83 -3.52
C ASN A 61 -6.61 14.45 -2.96
N PRO A 62 -7.53 13.69 -2.34
CA PRO A 62 -7.24 12.36 -1.77
C PRO A 62 -6.84 11.30 -2.79
N ALA A 63 -7.21 11.47 -4.06
CA ALA A 63 -6.85 10.53 -5.10
C ALA A 63 -5.38 10.69 -5.56
N THR A 64 -4.74 11.83 -5.26
CA THR A 64 -3.41 12.17 -5.76
C THR A 64 -2.42 12.56 -4.67
N THR A 65 -2.87 12.61 -3.41
CA THR A 65 -2.06 13.10 -2.28
C THR A 65 -1.85 11.99 -1.27
N VAL A 66 -0.58 11.72 -0.95
CA VAL A 66 -0.18 10.82 0.13
C VAL A 66 0.37 11.66 1.28
N VAL A 67 -0.12 11.43 2.49
CA VAL A 67 0.36 12.11 3.71
C VAL A 67 1.11 11.12 4.57
N PHE A 68 2.31 11.52 4.98
CA PHE A 68 3.18 10.75 5.86
C PHE A 68 3.04 11.28 7.29
N GLN A 69 2.71 10.40 8.24
CA GLN A 69 2.57 10.73 9.65
C GLN A 69 3.66 10.03 10.48
N GLY A 70 3.97 10.56 11.66
CA GLY A 70 4.94 9.96 12.58
C GLY A 70 6.42 10.25 12.28
N PHE A 71 6.70 11.18 11.37
CA PHE A 71 8.06 11.70 11.14
C PHE A 71 8.43 12.71 12.22
N SER A 72 9.72 12.78 12.56
CA SER A 72 10.22 13.79 13.50
C SER A 72 10.05 15.20 12.92
N ALA A 73 9.59 16.16 13.74
CA ALA A 73 9.40 17.55 13.32
C ALA A 73 10.71 18.23 12.88
N ASP A 74 11.85 17.71 13.33
CA ASP A 74 13.18 18.24 13.00
C ASP A 74 13.70 17.77 11.64
N GLN A 75 12.99 16.85 10.97
CA GLN A 75 13.44 16.35 9.68
C GLN A 75 13.06 17.30 8.53
N PRO A 76 13.97 17.56 7.58
CA PRO A 76 13.68 18.37 6.40
C PRO A 76 12.76 17.61 5.45
N GLY A 77 11.44 17.71 5.68
CA GLY A 77 10.42 16.95 4.92
C GLY A 77 10.45 17.18 3.41
N HIS A 78 10.84 18.38 2.96
CA HIS A 78 10.94 18.71 1.54
C HIS A 78 12.02 17.91 0.80
N LEU A 79 13.13 17.56 1.48
CA LEU A 79 14.21 16.77 0.86
C LEU A 79 13.76 15.33 0.61
N TYR A 80 13.00 14.76 1.54
CA TYR A 80 12.48 13.41 1.40
C TYR A 80 11.28 13.34 0.45
N ALA A 81 10.47 14.41 0.37
CA ALA A 81 9.30 14.44 -0.50
C ALA A 81 9.67 14.12 -1.95
N HIS A 82 10.73 14.73 -2.50
CA HIS A 82 11.15 14.49 -3.88
C HIS A 82 11.59 13.04 -4.11
N HIS A 83 12.45 12.51 -3.24
CA HIS A 83 12.93 11.12 -3.33
C HIS A 83 11.79 10.10 -3.15
N ILE A 84 10.84 10.38 -2.28
CA ILE A 84 9.68 9.50 -2.05
C ILE A 84 8.76 9.54 -3.28
N THR A 85 8.47 10.72 -3.83
CA THR A 85 7.66 10.87 -5.04
C THR A 85 8.28 10.12 -6.22
N SER A 86 9.60 10.18 -6.41
CA SER A 86 10.26 9.47 -7.51
C SER A 86 10.15 7.94 -7.40
N GLN A 87 9.96 7.36 -6.21
CA GLN A 87 9.71 5.92 -6.06
C GLN A 87 8.31 5.52 -6.55
N PHE A 88 7.34 6.46 -6.56
CA PHE A 88 5.97 6.21 -7.02
C PHE A 88 5.81 6.45 -8.53
N GLU A 89 6.79 7.06 -9.20
CA GLU A 89 6.78 7.32 -10.64
C GLU A 89 7.17 6.07 -11.49
N TYR A 90 7.34 4.90 -10.86
CA TYR A 90 7.71 3.64 -11.50
C TYR A 90 6.55 3.05 -12.33
N GLY A 91 6.22 3.70 -13.45
CA GLY A 91 5.16 3.30 -14.36
C GLY A 91 5.18 3.97 -15.74
N ASN A 92 6.15 4.85 -16.02
CA ASN A 92 6.39 5.38 -17.37
C ASN A 92 7.67 4.76 -17.97
N VAL A 93 7.60 3.47 -18.29
CA VAL A 93 8.52 2.80 -19.22
C VAL A 93 7.68 1.97 -20.18
#